data_AF-A0A0E3PE73-F1
#
_entry.id   AF-A0A0E3PE73-F1
#
_cell.length_a   1.000
_cell.length_b   1.000
_cell.length_c   1.000
_cell.angle_alpha   90.00
_cell.angle_beta   90.00
_cell.angle_gamma   90.00
#
_symmetry.space_group_name_H-M   'P 1'
#
loop_
_entity.id
_entity.type
_entity.pdbx_description
1 polymer ?
#
loop_
_entity_poly.entity_id
_entity_poly.type
_entity_poly.pdbx_seq_one_letter_code
_entity_poly.pdbx_strand_id
1 'polypeptide(L)'
;MLIWQRGPEFLFKAENLNTDFGSDLKNKIHPTAISVFPNYGLDVITDMNYYFFSKKSPCEEEFFIHTILIDPYSPIYNSYALALVPRLGSKKILKYAIYYDIEAHVRTLLEYLDKKETSSNFVLPWNEYQELLESLV
;
A
#
# COMPACT_ATOMS: atom_id res chain seq x y z
N MET A 1 15.04 -6.37 1.35
CA MET A 1 14.99 -6.16 -0.12
C MET A 1 14.42 -4.79 -0.41
N LEU A 2 15.12 -3.96 -1.19
CA LEU A 2 14.62 -2.65 -1.65
C LEU A 2 13.49 -2.84 -2.66
N ILE A 3 12.41 -2.07 -2.54
CA ILE A 3 11.23 -2.12 -3.39
C ILE A 3 11.13 -0.85 -4.24
N TRP A 4 11.27 0.31 -3.61
CA TRP A 4 11.16 1.61 -4.28
C TRP A 4 12.08 2.62 -3.60
N GLN A 5 12.56 3.62 -4.34
CA GLN A 5 13.40 4.68 -3.80
C GLN A 5 13.17 6.00 -4.55
N ARG A 6 13.15 7.11 -3.80
CA ARG A 6 13.26 8.47 -4.34
C ARG A 6 14.11 9.33 -3.40
N GLY A 7 15.27 9.76 -3.88
CA GLY A 7 16.21 10.53 -3.08
C GLY A 7 16.60 9.77 -1.79
N PRO A 8 16.43 10.37 -0.59
CA PRO A 8 16.75 9.72 0.67
C PRO A 8 15.65 8.78 1.18
N GLU A 9 14.48 8.75 0.55
CA GLU A 9 13.34 7.95 0.99
C GLU A 9 13.29 6.63 0.23
N PHE A 10 12.97 5.54 0.92
CA PHE A 10 12.87 4.23 0.30
C PHE A 10 11.91 3.28 1.00
N LEU A 11 11.25 2.45 0.20
CA LEU A 11 10.39 1.35 0.62
C LEU A 11 11.18 0.05 0.54
N PHE A 12 11.10 -0.78 1.56
CA PHE A 12 11.78 -2.08 1.59
C PHE A 12 10.98 -3.12 2.38
N LYS A 13 11.24 -4.39 2.12
CA LYS A 13 10.72 -5.51 2.90
C LYS A 13 11.81 -6.28 3.64
N ALA A 14 11.46 -6.80 4.80
CA ALA A 14 12.29 -7.68 5.62
C ALA A 14 11.41 -8.68 6.39
N GLU A 15 11.91 -9.90 6.63
CA GLU A 15 11.19 -10.90 7.45
C GLU A 15 11.06 -10.41 8.89
N ASN A 16 12.20 -10.06 9.52
CA ASN A 16 12.26 -9.46 10.83
C ASN A 16 13.29 -8.33 10.84
N LEU A 17 12.91 -7.19 11.43
CA LEU A 17 13.80 -6.05 11.59
C LEU A 17 14.45 -6.17 12.98
N ASN A 18 15.67 -6.70 13.05
CA ASN A 18 16.44 -6.72 14.29
C ASN A 18 16.65 -5.28 14.77
N THR A 19 16.13 -4.95 15.95
CA THR A 19 16.02 -3.55 16.41
C THR A 19 17.31 -2.94 16.96
N ASP A 20 18.47 -3.57 16.73
CA ASP A 20 19.80 -3.11 17.15
C ASP A 20 20.35 -1.96 16.30
N PHE A 21 19.47 -1.20 15.67
CA PHE A 21 19.83 0.04 14.99
C PHE A 21 19.98 1.17 16.02
N GLY A 22 20.96 2.06 15.83
CA GLY A 22 21.07 3.28 16.64
C GLY A 22 19.76 4.07 16.63
N SER A 23 19.46 4.78 17.72
CA SER A 23 18.20 5.50 17.96
C SER A 23 17.76 6.38 16.78
N ASP A 24 18.73 7.01 16.10
CA ASP A 24 18.50 7.93 15.00
C ASP A 24 17.99 7.25 13.72
N LEU A 25 18.33 5.98 13.52
CA LEU A 25 17.87 5.20 12.37
C LEU A 25 16.50 4.59 12.67
N LYS A 26 16.29 4.14 13.92
CA LYS A 26 15.01 3.57 14.36
C LYS A 26 13.85 4.56 14.19
N ASN A 27 14.07 5.84 14.48
CA ASN A 27 13.06 6.89 14.34
C ASN A 27 12.72 7.25 12.87
N LYS A 28 13.46 6.70 11.90
CA LYS A 28 13.26 6.94 10.47
C LYS A 28 12.68 5.74 9.73
N ILE A 29 12.56 4.59 10.39
CA ILE A 29 12.01 3.37 9.80
C ILE A 29 10.59 3.22 10.32
N HIS A 30 9.62 3.32 9.41
CA HIS A 30 8.20 3.30 9.73
C HIS A 30 7.55 2.07 9.10
N PRO A 31 6.72 1.30 9.82
CA PRO A 31 5.91 0.25 9.20
C PRO A 31 4.94 0.88 8.19
N THR A 32 4.66 0.18 7.09
CA THR A 32 3.84 0.72 6.00
C THR A 32 3.15 -0.40 5.21
N ALA A 33 2.38 -0.02 4.18
CA ALA A 33 1.73 -0.92 3.24
C ALA A 33 0.88 -1.98 3.97
N ILE A 34 0.87 -3.23 3.51
CA ILE A 34 0.07 -4.29 4.15
C ILE A 34 0.48 -4.59 5.60
N SER A 35 1.68 -4.20 6.05
CA SER A 35 2.11 -4.45 7.44
C SER A 35 1.39 -3.59 8.47
N VAL A 36 0.75 -2.50 8.05
CA VAL A 36 -0.07 -1.68 8.97
C VAL A 36 -1.55 -2.05 8.93
N PHE A 37 -1.98 -2.89 7.98
CA PHE A 37 -3.39 -3.24 7.76
C PHE A 37 -4.09 -3.86 8.97
N PRO A 38 -3.44 -4.67 9.83
CA PRO A 38 -4.06 -5.16 11.06
C PRO A 38 -4.56 -4.03 11.98
N ASN A 39 -3.92 -2.85 11.97
CA ASN A 39 -4.38 -1.67 12.73
C ASN A 39 -5.70 -1.08 12.19
N TYR A 40 -6.13 -1.53 11.02
CA TYR A 40 -7.35 -1.13 10.32
C TYR A 40 -8.40 -2.25 10.33
N GLY A 41 -8.15 -3.37 11.03
CA GLY A 41 -9.03 -4.54 11.02
C GLY A 41 -8.99 -5.32 9.71
N LEU A 42 -7.87 -5.25 8.98
CA LEU A 42 -7.63 -5.99 7.75
C LEU A 42 -6.51 -7.00 8.00
N ASP A 43 -6.84 -8.29 8.06
CA ASP A 43 -5.89 -9.37 8.32
C ASP A 43 -5.33 -9.92 6.99
N VAL A 44 -4.16 -9.41 6.60
CA VAL A 44 -3.48 -9.83 5.37
C VAL A 44 -2.44 -10.89 5.70
N ILE A 45 -2.57 -12.07 5.11
CA ILE A 45 -1.59 -13.15 5.25
C ILE A 45 -0.29 -12.77 4.52
N THR A 46 0.78 -12.53 5.28
CA THR A 46 2.12 -12.29 4.72
C THR A 46 3.23 -12.69 5.69
N ASP A 47 4.31 -13.27 5.17
CA ASP A 47 5.52 -13.60 5.94
C ASP A 47 6.52 -12.42 5.96
N MET A 48 6.18 -11.31 5.32
CA MET A 48 7.09 -10.17 5.13
C MET A 48 6.53 -8.91 5.76
N ASN A 49 7.40 -8.17 6.43
CA ASN A 49 7.11 -6.84 6.90
C ASN A 49 7.65 -5.77 5.94
N TYR A 50 6.84 -4.73 5.72
CA TYR A 50 7.12 -3.62 4.82
C TYR A 50 7.39 -2.36 5.62
N TYR A 51 8.45 -1.67 5.26
CA TYR A 51 8.94 -0.49 5.96
C TYR A 51 9.29 0.62 4.99
N PHE A 52 9.00 1.85 5.40
CA PHE A 52 9.38 3.06 4.72
C PHE A 52 10.45 3.79 5.52
N PHE A 53 11.59 4.05 4.90
CA PHE A 53 12.61 4.91 5.47
C PHE A 53 12.36 6.35 5.06
N SER A 54 12.11 7.22 6.04
CA SER A 54 11.83 8.63 5.81
C SER A 54 12.03 9.46 7.08
N LYS A 55 12.22 10.77 6.93
CA LYS A 55 12.32 11.68 8.08
C LYS A 55 11.00 11.87 8.83
N LYS A 56 9.87 11.70 8.14
CA LYS A 56 8.52 11.85 8.68
C LYS A 56 7.78 10.53 8.53
N SER A 57 6.97 10.17 9.51
CA SER A 57 6.10 9.00 9.39
C SER A 57 5.17 9.16 8.19
N PRO A 58 5.01 8.13 7.35
CA PRO A 58 4.02 8.12 6.28
C PRO A 58 2.60 8.25 6.85
N CYS A 59 1.72 8.90 6.08
CA CYS A 59 0.29 8.98 6.40
C CYS A 59 -0.52 7.83 5.76
N GLU A 60 -1.82 7.77 6.03
CA GLU A 60 -2.64 6.64 5.58
C GLU A 60 -2.77 6.55 4.06
N GLU A 61 -2.82 7.69 3.36
CA GLU A 61 -2.78 7.73 1.90
C GLU A 61 -1.45 7.22 1.33
N GLU A 62 -0.35 7.39 2.06
CA GLU A 62 0.93 6.81 1.66
C GLU A 62 0.97 5.30 1.89
N PHE A 63 0.26 4.76 2.89
CA PHE A 63 0.11 3.30 3.03
C PHE A 63 -0.57 2.69 1.81
N PHE A 64 -1.62 3.34 1.30
CA PHE A 64 -2.27 2.95 0.04
C PHE A 64 -1.26 2.90 -1.12
N ILE A 65 -0.49 3.98 -1.30
CA ILE A 65 0.49 4.08 -2.39
C ILE A 65 1.61 3.05 -2.21
N HIS A 66 2.13 2.88 -0.99
CA HIS A 66 3.20 1.94 -0.69
C HIS A 66 2.75 0.50 -0.91
N THR A 67 1.49 0.15 -0.67
CA THR A 67 0.94 -1.17 -1.01
C THR A 67 0.96 -1.43 -2.52
N ILE A 68 0.59 -0.45 -3.34
CA ILE A 68 0.69 -0.56 -4.81
C ILE A 68 2.14 -0.73 -5.24
N LEU A 69 3.06 0.03 -4.64
CA LEU A 69 4.48 0.00 -4.99
C LEU A 69 5.18 -1.33 -4.64
N ILE A 70 4.58 -2.20 -3.83
CA ILE A 70 5.09 -3.57 -3.60
C ILE A 70 5.23 -4.30 -4.93
N ASP A 71 4.17 -4.26 -5.73
CA ASP A 71 4.14 -4.73 -7.12
C ASP A 71 2.92 -4.12 -7.83
N PRO A 72 3.10 -3.06 -8.65
CA PRO A 72 2.00 -2.36 -9.32
C PRO A 72 1.20 -3.23 -10.29
N TYR A 73 1.80 -4.34 -10.76
CA TYR A 73 1.16 -5.26 -11.71
C TYR A 73 0.43 -6.40 -11.00
N SER A 74 0.51 -6.52 -9.67
CA SER A 74 -0.18 -7.54 -8.90
C SER A 74 -1.63 -7.16 -8.62
N PRO A 75 -2.62 -7.93 -9.14
CA PRO A 75 -4.03 -7.71 -8.82
C PRO A 75 -4.34 -7.83 -7.33
N ILE A 76 -3.57 -8.64 -6.60
CA ILE A 76 -3.74 -8.86 -5.15
C ILE A 76 -3.32 -7.62 -4.37
N TYR A 77 -2.12 -7.07 -4.63
CA TYR A 77 -1.67 -5.87 -3.89
C TYR A 77 -2.51 -4.64 -4.24
N ASN A 78 -2.91 -4.50 -5.51
CA ASN A 78 -3.83 -3.44 -5.89
C ASN A 78 -5.19 -3.59 -5.18
N SER A 79 -5.73 -4.81 -5.08
CA SER A 79 -6.95 -5.08 -4.30
C SER A 79 -6.79 -4.76 -2.81
N TYR A 80 -5.66 -5.13 -2.20
CA TYR A 80 -5.36 -4.74 -0.82
C TYR A 80 -5.30 -3.23 -0.64
N ALA A 81 -4.66 -2.49 -1.55
CA ALA A 81 -4.66 -1.03 -1.50
C ALA A 81 -6.10 -0.49 -1.56
N LEU A 82 -6.93 -1.01 -2.48
CA LEU A 82 -8.32 -0.60 -2.63
C LEU A 82 -9.18 -0.82 -1.37
N ALA A 83 -8.86 -1.81 -0.54
CA ALA A 83 -9.53 -2.05 0.74
C ALA A 83 -9.45 -0.85 1.71
N LEU A 84 -8.44 0.02 1.58
CA LEU A 84 -8.31 1.22 2.41
C LEU A 84 -9.19 2.39 1.92
N VAL A 85 -9.63 2.40 0.67
CA VAL A 85 -10.31 3.56 0.06
C VAL A 85 -11.58 3.99 0.81
N PRO A 86 -12.46 3.10 1.31
CA PRO A 86 -13.64 3.49 2.06
C PRO A 86 -13.35 4.37 3.27
N ARG A 87 -12.17 4.23 3.88
CA ARG A 87 -11.72 5.02 5.04
C ARG A 87 -11.06 6.33 4.63
N LEU A 88 -10.22 6.31 3.59
CA LEU A 88 -9.36 7.44 3.22
C LEU A 88 -10.08 8.53 2.41
N GLY A 89 -10.99 8.13 1.54
CA GLY A 89 -11.56 8.99 0.51
C GLY A 89 -10.57 9.31 -0.63
N SER A 90 -11.09 9.41 -1.86
CA SER A 90 -10.28 9.43 -3.10
C SER A 90 -9.45 10.70 -3.34
N LYS A 91 -9.92 11.88 -2.91
CA LYS A 91 -9.26 13.17 -3.22
C LYS A 91 -7.86 13.31 -2.63
N LYS A 92 -7.62 12.77 -1.44
CA LYS A 92 -6.32 12.87 -0.77
C LYS A 92 -5.30 11.88 -1.36
N ILE A 93 -5.76 10.71 -1.79
CA ILE A 93 -4.93 9.66 -2.41
C ILE A 93 -4.25 10.19 -3.69
N LEU A 94 -4.99 10.88 -4.56
CA LEU A 94 -4.45 11.37 -5.84
C LEU A 94 -3.29 12.37 -5.64
N LYS A 95 -3.30 13.17 -4.58
CA LYS A 95 -2.19 14.08 -4.25
C LYS A 95 -0.88 13.31 -4.04
N TYR A 96 -0.94 12.20 -3.31
CA TYR A 96 0.23 11.35 -3.07
C TYR A 96 0.58 10.54 -4.31
N ALA A 97 -0.40 10.05 -5.08
CA ALA A 97 -0.13 9.36 -6.33
C ALA A 97 0.72 10.20 -7.31
N ILE A 98 0.47 11.52 -7.39
CA ILE A 98 1.32 12.46 -8.14
C ILE A 98 2.73 12.53 -7.55
N TYR A 99 2.86 12.61 -6.22
CA TYR A 99 4.17 12.60 -5.58
C TYR A 99 4.95 11.31 -5.84
N TYR A 100 4.29 10.16 -5.96
CA TYR A 100 4.98 8.88 -6.25
C TYR A 100 5.05 8.54 -7.75
N ASP A 101 4.61 9.45 -8.63
CA ASP A 101 4.59 9.26 -10.09
C ASP A 101 3.78 8.04 -10.57
N ILE A 102 2.67 7.74 -9.86
CA ILE A 102 1.75 6.63 -10.19
C ILE A 102 0.30 7.10 -10.36
N GLU A 103 0.08 8.38 -10.65
CA GLU A 103 -1.25 8.99 -10.76
C GLU A 103 -2.17 8.23 -11.73
N ALA A 104 -1.69 7.90 -12.94
CA ALA A 104 -2.49 7.22 -13.95
C ALA A 104 -2.96 5.83 -13.49
N HIS A 105 -2.08 5.09 -12.80
CA HIS A 105 -2.40 3.77 -12.24
C HIS A 105 -3.46 3.90 -11.16
N VAL A 106 -3.26 4.81 -10.20
CA VAL A 106 -4.21 5.04 -9.11
C VAL A 106 -5.58 5.49 -9.63
N ARG A 107 -5.63 6.33 -10.67
CA ARG A 107 -6.90 6.70 -11.32
C ARG A 107 -7.62 5.48 -11.89
N THR A 108 -6.90 4.57 -12.53
CA THR A 108 -7.46 3.31 -13.06
C THR A 108 -8.07 2.47 -11.93
N LEU A 109 -7.36 2.35 -10.80
CA LEU A 109 -7.85 1.60 -9.63
C LEU A 109 -9.07 2.25 -8.99
N LEU A 110 -9.11 3.58 -8.88
CA LEU A 110 -10.26 4.29 -8.32
C LEU A 110 -11.49 4.20 -9.24
N GLU A 111 -11.30 4.30 -10.57
CA GLU A 111 -12.40 4.08 -11.52
C GLU A 111 -13.00 2.68 -11.44
N TYR A 112 -12.18 1.67 -11.13
CA TYR A 112 -12.65 0.30 -10.91
C TYR A 112 -13.63 0.22 -9.73
N LEU A 113 -13.38 0.92 -8.62
CA LEU A 113 -14.31 0.96 -7.48
C LEU A 113 -15.65 1.61 -7.84
N ASP A 114 -15.62 2.64 -8.70
CA ASP A 114 -16.82 3.34 -9.15
C ASP A 114 -17.65 2.48 -10.12
N LYS A 115 -16.98 1.83 -11.08
CA LYS A 115 -17.64 1.03 -12.13
C LYS A 115 -18.01 -0.38 -11.66
N LYS A 116 -17.32 -0.91 -10.66
CA LYS A 116 -17.48 -2.30 -10.16
C LYS A 116 -17.29 -3.36 -11.24
N GLU A 117 -16.44 -3.06 -12.22
CA GLU A 117 -16.15 -3.92 -13.37
C GLU A 117 -14.65 -3.85 -13.69
N THR A 118 -14.07 -4.96 -14.16
CA THR A 118 -12.65 -4.99 -14.52
C THR A 118 -12.40 -4.13 -15.76
N SER A 119 -11.69 -3.03 -15.59
CA SER A 119 -11.24 -2.19 -16.69
C SER A 119 -9.80 -2.50 -17.11
N SER A 120 -9.08 -3.33 -16.34
CA SER A 120 -7.66 -3.62 -16.54
C SER A 120 -7.24 -4.93 -15.87
N ASN A 121 -6.07 -5.45 -16.25
CA ASN A 121 -5.42 -6.60 -15.61
C ASN A 121 -4.77 -6.24 -14.25
N PHE A 122 -4.96 -5.01 -13.75
CA PHE A 122 -4.37 -4.56 -12.49
C PHE A 122 -5.23 -4.91 -11.27
N VAL A 123 -6.44 -5.41 -11.47
CA VAL A 123 -7.42 -5.66 -10.41
C VAL A 123 -8.06 -7.02 -10.63
N LEU A 124 -8.54 -7.61 -9.54
CA LEU A 124 -9.33 -8.84 -9.61
C LEU A 124 -10.70 -8.56 -10.26
N PRO A 125 -11.34 -9.59 -10.86
CA PRO A 125 -12.78 -9.60 -11.08
C PRO A 125 -13.55 -9.09 -9.87
N TRP A 126 -14.60 -8.30 -10.09
CA TRP A 126 -15.30 -7.61 -9.01
C TRP A 126 -15.82 -8.57 -7.93
N ASN A 127 -16.35 -9.73 -8.33
CA ASN A 127 -16.77 -10.79 -7.41
C ASN A 127 -15.60 -11.32 -6.57
N GLU A 128 -14.44 -11.61 -7.19
CA GLU A 128 -13.24 -12.07 -6.49
C GLU A 128 -12.67 -11.01 -5.54
N TYR A 129 -12.75 -9.73 -5.91
CA TYR A 129 -12.39 -8.62 -5.03
C TYR A 129 -13.32 -8.55 -3.81
N GLN A 130 -14.63 -8.74 -3.98
CA GLN A 130 -15.56 -8.77 -2.86
C GLN A 130 -15.27 -9.96 -1.93
N GLU A 131 -15.05 -11.15 -2.48
CA GLU A 131 -14.67 -12.34 -1.71
C GLU A 131 -13.36 -12.11 -0.95
N LEU A 132 -12.37 -11.46 -1.58
CA LEU A 132 -11.13 -11.07 -0.92
C LEU A 132 -11.40 -10.12 0.25
N LEU A 133 -12.19 -9.06 0.06
CA LEU A 133 -12.51 -8.12 1.14
C LEU A 133 -13.18 -8.80 2.34
N GLU A 134 -14.10 -9.73 2.08
CA GLU A 134 -14.75 -10.51 3.14
C GLU A 134 -13.75 -11.41 3.89
N SER A 135 -12.71 -11.90 3.22
CA SER A 135 -11.67 -12.72 3.86
C SER A 135 -10.69 -11.94 4.75
N LEU A 136 -10.66 -10.60 4.62
CA LEU A 136 -9.75 -9.73 5.39
C LEU A 136 -10.32 -9.32 6.76
N VAL A 137 -11.61 -9.58 7.04
CA VAL A 137 -12.34 -9.05 8.21
C VAL A 137 -12.80 -10.16 9.15
#